data_AF-A0A4U3AWI7-F1
#
_entry.id   AF-A0A4U3AWI7-F1
#
_cell.length_a   1.000
_cell.length_b   1.000
_cell.length_c   1.000
_cell.angle_alpha   90.00
_cell.angle_beta   90.00
_cell.angle_gamma   90.00
#
_symmetry.space_group_name_H-M   'P 1'
#
loop_
_entity.id
_entity.type
_entity.pdbx_description
1 polymer ?
#
loop_
_entity_poly.entity_id
_entity_poly.type
_entity_poly.pdbx_seq_one_letter_code
_entity_poly.pdbx_strand_id
1 'polypeptide(L)'
;MSEAIIHGIILAFGLIIPLGVQNVFVFNQGASQPNIWRAAPVVLTASICDTLLILIAVQGVSLVLLTFSWLTNTLYIIGFFFLLYMGFVIWRSNPSNDIKQENSMPLKK
;
A
#
# COMPACT_ATOMS: atom_id res chain seq x y z
N MET A 1 6.58 25.94 -14.99
CA MET A 1 5.36 25.72 -14.18
C MET A 1 4.60 24.48 -14.63
N SER A 2 4.45 24.21 -15.93
CA SER A 2 3.85 22.98 -16.46
C SER A 2 4.58 21.70 -16.03
N GLU A 3 5.91 21.69 -16.04
CA GLU A 3 6.74 20.53 -15.63
C GLU A 3 6.43 20.02 -14.22
N ALA A 4 6.28 20.92 -13.24
CA ALA A 4 5.96 20.57 -11.86
C ALA A 4 4.54 20.01 -11.73
N ILE A 5 3.59 20.52 -12.52
CA ILE A 5 2.21 20.03 -12.56
C ILE A 5 2.19 18.61 -13.13
N ILE A 6 2.89 18.37 -14.24
CA ILE A 6 2.95 17.05 -14.89
C ILE A 6 3.64 16.02 -13.97
N HIS A 7 4.79 16.37 -13.39
CA HIS A 7 5.47 15.51 -12.42
C HIS A 7 4.60 15.22 -11.19
N GLY A 8 3.92 16.24 -10.64
CA GLY A 8 3.01 16.06 -9.51
C GLY A 8 1.84 15.13 -9.82
N ILE A 9 1.26 15.24 -11.02
CA ILE A 9 0.18 14.36 -11.49
C ILE A 9 0.69 12.92 -11.65
N ILE A 10 1.82 12.72 -12.33
CA ILE A 10 2.42 11.39 -12.54
C ILE A 10 2.77 10.74 -11.20
N LEU A 11 3.35 11.51 -10.27
CA LEU A 11 3.69 11.03 -8.93
C LEU A 11 2.44 10.66 -8.14
N ALA A 12 1.40 11.49 -8.16
CA ALA A 12 0.14 11.22 -7.49
C ALA A 12 -0.53 9.95 -8.03
N PHE A 13 -0.61 9.78 -9.36
CA PHE A 13 -1.10 8.54 -9.97
C PHE A 13 -0.24 7.34 -9.61
N GLY A 14 1.09 7.48 -9.63
CA GLY A 14 2.02 6.43 -9.24
C GLY A 14 1.91 6.02 -7.76
N LEU A 15 1.47 6.92 -6.88
CA LEU A 15 1.27 6.64 -5.46
C LEU A 15 -0.13 6.06 -5.14
N ILE A 16 -1.13 6.36 -5.98
CA ILE A 16 -2.53 5.99 -5.75
C ILE A 16 -2.94 4.69 -6.47
N ILE A 17 -2.41 4.42 -7.66
CA ILE A 17 -2.75 3.22 -8.46
C ILE A 17 -2.28 1.91 -7.80
N PRO A 18 -1.11 1.84 -7.14
CA PRO A 18 -0.79 0.74 -6.26
C PRO A 18 -1.60 0.93 -4.97
N LEU A 19 -2.92 0.73 -5.03
CA LEU A 19 -3.71 0.51 -3.84
C LEU A 19 -3.14 -0.76 -3.20
N GLY A 20 -2.25 -0.59 -2.23
CA GLY A 20 -1.68 -1.71 -1.49
C GLY A 20 -2.78 -2.55 -0.88
N VAL A 21 -2.48 -3.81 -0.58
CA VAL A 21 -3.42 -4.74 0.09
C VAL A 21 -4.07 -4.13 1.35
N GLN A 22 -3.36 -3.23 2.03
CA GLN A 22 -3.85 -2.46 3.19
C GLN A 22 -4.97 -1.47 2.81
N ASN A 23 -4.79 -0.71 1.73
CA ASN A 23 -5.77 0.28 1.25
C ASN A 23 -7.00 -0.38 0.60
N VAL A 24 -6.80 -1.47 -0.14
CA VAL A 24 -7.91 -2.24 -0.74
C VAL A 24 -8.75 -2.90 0.34
N PHE A 25 -8.14 -3.44 1.39
CA PHE A 25 -8.87 -4.05 2.51
C PHE A 25 -9.71 -3.03 3.27
N VAL A 26 -9.15 -1.85 3.56
CA VAL A 26 -9.88 -0.76 4.20
C VAL A 26 -11.03 -0.27 3.29
N PHE A 27 -10.79 -0.18 1.98
CA PHE A 27 -11.84 0.18 1.01
C PHE A 27 -12.94 -0.88 0.94
N ASN A 28 -12.59 -2.16 0.91
CA ASN A 28 -13.56 -3.27 0.86
C ASN A 28 -14.39 -3.35 2.14
N GLN A 29 -13.76 -3.20 3.32
CA GLN A 29 -14.47 -3.12 4.60
C GLN A 29 -15.32 -1.86 4.73
N GLY A 30 -14.92 -0.76 4.10
CA GLY A 30 -15.72 0.46 4.00
C GLY A 30 -16.92 0.32 3.06
N ALA A 31 -16.76 -0.40 1.94
CA ALA A 31 -17.80 -0.60 0.92
C ALA A 31 -18.80 -1.71 1.29
N SER A 32 -18.34 -2.77 1.98
CA SER A 32 -19.16 -3.93 2.33
C SER A 32 -20.00 -3.74 3.60
N GLN A 33 -19.73 -2.69 4.39
CA GLN A 33 -20.37 -2.48 5.69
C GLN A 33 -21.39 -1.33 5.63
N PRO A 34 -22.66 -1.54 6.03
CA PRO A 34 -23.73 -0.56 5.81
C PRO A 34 -23.61 0.72 6.66
N ASN A 35 -22.86 0.69 7.77
CA ASN A 35 -22.69 1.81 8.69
C ASN A 35 -21.21 2.13 8.90
N ILE A 36 -20.87 3.43 8.77
CA ILE A 36 -19.53 4.00 9.00
C ILE A 36 -18.92 3.55 10.35
N TRP A 37 -19.77 3.36 11.36
CA TRP A 37 -19.39 2.95 12.71
C TRP A 37 -18.73 1.57 12.81
N ARG A 38 -19.05 0.65 11.89
CA ARG A 38 -18.45 -0.68 11.86
C ARG A 38 -17.19 -0.74 11.00
N ALA A 39 -17.01 0.21 10.08
CA ALA A 39 -15.76 0.40 9.33
C ALA A 39 -14.71 1.22 10.11
N ALA A 40 -15.16 2.08 11.02
CA ALA A 40 -14.33 2.94 11.85
C ALA A 40 -13.19 2.21 12.62
N PRO A 41 -13.41 1.06 13.29
CA PRO A 41 -12.31 0.39 14.00
C PRO A 41 -11.24 -0.15 13.04
N VAL A 42 -11.62 -0.63 11.86
CA VAL A 42 -10.68 -1.16 10.85
C VAL A 42 -9.82 -0.03 10.28
N VAL A 43 -10.45 1.10 9.94
CA VAL A 43 -9.76 2.30 9.45
C VAL A 43 -8.81 2.84 10.52
N LEU A 44 -9.25 2.87 11.78
CA LEU A 44 -8.45 3.36 12.91
C LEU A 44 -7.22 2.48 13.13
N THR A 45 -7.38 1.15 13.16
CA THR A 45 -6.25 0.23 13.32
C THR A 45 -5.27 0.32 12.15
N ALA A 46 -5.77 0.41 10.91
CA ALA A 46 -4.91 0.59 9.73
C ALA A 46 -4.13 1.91 9.80
N SER A 47 -4.80 3.01 10.11
CA SER A 47 -4.17 4.33 10.20
C SER A 47 -3.14 4.43 11.36
N ILE A 48 -3.41 3.79 12.49
CA ILE A 48 -2.44 3.70 13.60
C ILE A 48 -1.21 2.89 13.17
N CYS A 49 -1.39 1.77 12.48
CA CYS A 49 -0.28 0.96 11.99
C CYS A 49 0.58 1.76 10.99
N ASP A 50 -0.04 2.44 10.04
CA ASP A 50 0.66 3.20 9.01
C ASP A 50 1.41 4.40 9.60
N THR A 51 0.80 5.12 10.56
CA THR A 51 1.49 6.22 11.26
C THR A 51 2.69 5.71 12.05
N LEU A 52 2.57 4.56 12.71
CA LEU A 52 3.66 3.96 13.47
C LEU A 52 4.79 3.46 12.54
N LEU A 53 4.45 2.83 11.41
CA LEU A 53 5.41 2.42 10.39
C LEU A 53 6.14 3.61 9.76
N ILE A 54 5.43 4.70 9.45
CA ILE A 54 6.03 5.95 8.95
C ILE A 54 6.97 6.54 10.00
N LEU A 55 6.57 6.60 11.27
CA LEU A 55 7.41 7.12 12.35
C LEU A 55 8.71 6.32 12.51
N ILE A 56 8.64 4.99 12.46
CA ILE A 56 9.81 4.11 12.52
C ILE A 56 10.70 4.32 11.28
N ALA A 57 10.10 4.41 10.09
CA ALA A 57 10.85 4.59 8.85
C ALA A 57 11.60 5.93 8.83
N VAL A 58 10.95 7.02 9.22
CA VAL A 58 11.54 8.37 9.20
C VAL A 58 12.59 8.54 10.31
N GLN A 59 12.31 8.06 11.53
CA GLN A 59 13.25 8.26 12.65
C GLN A 59 14.39 7.24 12.69
N GLY A 60 14.13 5.98 12.31
CA GLY A 60 15.12 4.90 12.37
C GLY A 60 15.80 4.65 11.04
N VAL A 61 15.01 4.24 10.04
CA VAL A 61 15.53 3.72 8.76
C VAL A 61 16.24 4.82 7.95
N SER A 62 15.75 6.06 7.99
CA SER A 62 16.36 7.20 7.27
C SER A 62 17.85 7.41 7.63
N LEU A 63 18.21 7.33 8.91
CA LEU A 63 19.60 7.49 9.37
C LEU A 63 20.50 6.32 8.93
N VAL A 64 19.94 5.11 8.89
CA VAL A 64 20.65 3.90 8.44
C VAL A 64 20.94 3.95 6.94
N LEU A 65 19.99 4.43 6.13
CA LEU A 65 20.16 4.58 4.69
C LEU A 65 21.21 5.64 4.32
N LEU A 66 21.32 6.71 5.11
CA LEU A 66 22.34 7.74 4.92
C LEU A 66 23.75 7.25 5.28
N THR A 67 23.86 6.33 6.24
CA THR A 67 25.14 5.77 6.70
C THR A 67 25.65 4.68 5.76
N PHE A 68 24.76 3.82 5.25
CA PHE A 68 25.12 2.68 4.41
C PHE A 68 24.64 2.87 2.96
N SER A 69 25.45 3.52 2.13
CA SER A 69 25.10 3.82 0.73
C SER A 69 24.78 2.56 -0.11
N TRP A 70 25.35 1.40 0.24
CA TRP A 70 25.03 0.13 -0.43
C TRP A 70 23.59 -0.36 -0.15
N LEU A 71 23.06 -0.06 1.04
CA LEU A 71 21.70 -0.48 1.44
C LEU A 71 20.64 0.25 0.60
N THR A 72 20.84 1.54 0.36
CA THR A 72 19.99 2.36 -0.51
C THR A 72 19.96 1.82 -1.94
N ASN A 73 21.13 1.49 -2.50
CA ASN A 73 21.20 0.93 -3.85
C ASN A 73 20.50 -0.43 -3.97
N THR A 74 20.69 -1.31 -2.97
CA THR A 74 19.98 -2.59 -2.90
C THR A 74 18.47 -2.41 -2.80
N LEU A 75 18.00 -1.46 -1.98
CA LEU A 75 16.58 -1.12 -1.87
C LEU A 75 16.00 -0.62 -3.19
N TYR A 76 16.73 0.20 -3.95
CA TYR A 76 16.28 0.64 -5.27
C TYR A 76 16.19 -0.51 -6.28
N ILE A 77 17.18 -1.40 -6.31
CA ILE A 77 17.17 -2.57 -7.20
C ILE A 77 15.99 -3.48 -6.85
N ILE A 78 15.82 -3.82 -5.57
CA ILE A 78 14.71 -4.66 -5.10
C ILE A 78 13.37 -3.98 -5.40
N GLY A 79 13.24 -2.69 -5.08
CA GLY A 79 12.05 -1.89 -5.34
C GLY A 79 11.69 -1.87 -6.83
N PHE A 80 12.67 -1.71 -7.72
CA PHE A 80 12.47 -1.72 -9.16
C PHE A 80 11.89 -3.06 -9.65
N PHE A 81 12.50 -4.19 -9.27
CA PHE A 81 11.98 -5.51 -9.62
C PHE A 81 10.62 -5.80 -8.99
N PHE A 82 10.41 -5.36 -7.74
CA PHE A 82 9.14 -5.48 -7.04
C PHE A 82 8.02 -4.72 -7.76
N LEU A 83 8.27 -3.48 -8.19
CA LEU A 83 7.31 -2.67 -8.95
C LEU A 83 7.00 -3.28 -10.32
N LEU A 84 8.01 -3.79 -11.03
CA LEU A 84 7.79 -4.51 -12.30
C LEU A 84 6.93 -5.76 -12.08
N TYR A 85 7.22 -6.54 -11.04
CA TYR A 85 6.45 -7.73 -10.69
C TYR A 85 5.01 -7.37 -10.33
N MET A 86 4.79 -6.39 -9.44
CA MET A 86 3.46 -5.95 -9.03
C MET A 86 2.66 -5.39 -10.22
N GLY A 87 3.29 -4.59 -11.07
CA GLY A 87 2.65 -4.08 -12.30
C GLY A 87 2.24 -5.21 -13.23
N PHE A 88 3.09 -6.23 -13.40
CA PHE A 88 2.77 -7.41 -14.20
C PHE A 88 1.67 -8.28 -13.57
N VAL A 89 1.68 -8.44 -12.24
CA VAL A 89 0.64 -9.18 -11.51
C VAL A 89 -0.71 -8.48 -11.66
N ILE A 90 -0.78 -7.16 -11.51
CA ILE A 90 -2.02 -6.39 -11.70
C ILE A 90 -2.50 -6.46 -13.16
N TRP A 91 -1.58 -6.43 -14.12
CA TRP A 91 -1.93 -6.58 -15.55
C TRP A 91 -2.47 -7.98 -15.87
N ARG A 92 -1.98 -9.01 -15.18
CA ARG A 92 -2.41 -10.41 -15.37
C ARG A 92 -3.60 -10.79 -14.48
N SER A 93 -3.85 -10.07 -13.39
CA SER A 93 -4.93 -10.41 -12.47
C SER A 93 -6.27 -10.10 -13.11
N ASN A 94 -7.05 -11.15 -13.34
CA ASN A 94 -8.44 -11.01 -13.68
C ASN A 94 -9.17 -10.51 -12.41
N PRO A 95 -9.96 -9.44 -12.45
CA PRO A 95 -10.61 -8.84 -11.26
C PRO A 95 -11.56 -9.78 -10.51
N SER A 96 -11.77 -11.01 -11.01
CA SER A 96 -12.66 -12.03 -10.46
C SER A 96 -12.04 -12.95 -9.40
N ASN A 97 -10.70 -12.95 -9.19
CA ASN A 97 -10.05 -13.93 -8.30
C ASN A 97 -9.53 -13.38 -6.96
N ASP A 98 -9.26 -12.08 -6.84
CA ASP A 98 -8.73 -11.50 -5.59
C ASP A 98 -9.80 -11.29 -4.49
N ILE A 99 -11.09 -11.26 -4.85
CA ILE A 99 -12.19 -11.16 -3.87
C ILE A 99 -12.36 -12.49 -3.09
N LYS A 100 -11.75 -13.60 -3.54
CA LYS A 100 -12.01 -14.93 -2.97
C LYS A 100 -11.14 -15.28 -1.75
N GLN A 101 -10.08 -14.53 -1.44
CA GLN A 101 -9.24 -14.81 -0.27
C GLN A 101 -9.78 -14.25 1.05
N GLU A 102 -10.71 -13.28 1.04
CA GLU A 102 -11.34 -12.77 2.28
C GLU A 102 -12.40 -13.73 2.86
N ASN A 103 -12.94 -14.65 2.05
CA ASN A 103 -13.92 -15.65 2.50
C ASN A 103 -13.30 -16.96 3.01
N SER A 104 -11.98 -17.00 3.26
CA SER A 104 -11.27 -18.18 3.77
C SER A 104 -11.04 -18.13 5.29
N MET A 105 -11.94 -17.50 6.04
CA MET A 105 -12.07 -17.79 7.47
C MET A 105 -13.51 -18.28 7.71
N PRO A 106 -13.73 -19.61 7.75
CA PRO A 106 -15.00 -20.11 8.23
C PRO A 106 -15.13 -19.65 9.68
N LEU A 107 -16.08 -18.76 9.94
CA LEU A 107 -16.57 -18.47 11.28
C LEU A 107 -17.05 -19.80 11.85
N LYS A 108 -16.15 -20.48 12.56
CA LYS A 108 -16.48 -21.67 13.34
C LYS A 108 -17.29 -21.20 14.53
N LYS A 109 -18.60 -21.43 14.38
CA LYS A 109 -19.68 -21.52 15.37
C LYS A 109 -19.26 -21.54 16.83
#